data_AF-K1TB27-F1
#
_entry.id   AF-K1TB27-F1
#
_cell.length_a   1.000
_cell.length_b   1.000
_cell.length_c   1.000
_cell.angle_alpha   90.00
_cell.angle_beta   90.00
_cell.angle_gamma   90.00
#
_symmetry.space_group_name_H-M   'P 1'
#
loop_
_entity.id
_entity.type
_entity.pdbx_description
1 polymer ?
#
loop_
_entity_poly.entity_id
_entity_poly.type
_entity_poly.pdbx_seq_one_letter_code
_entity_poly.pdbx_strand_id
1 'polypeptide(L)'
;LKRGGRISKAAAFAGGLLNIKPVISIADGEIQLLGKARGSKMGNNLLAQQIQKVGGIDFTKPVLLGYTGLSDVLLQKYIEDSSYLWSAPLDAVRYMSIGSVIGAHAGPGAIAVAFFRK
;
A
#
# COMPACT_ATOMS: atom_id res chain seq x y z
N LEU A 1 -9.91 -9.19 7.00
CA LEU A 1 -10.87 -8.48 6.12
C LEU A 1 -12.23 -9.18 5.92
N LYS A 2 -12.42 -10.43 6.38
CA LYS A 2 -13.59 -11.28 6.04
C LYS A 2 -14.86 -11.07 6.89
N ARG A 3 -14.78 -10.39 8.05
CA ARG A 3 -15.89 -10.29 9.03
C ARG A 3 -16.57 -8.91 9.13
N GLY A 4 -16.06 -7.89 8.42
CA GLY A 4 -16.48 -6.50 8.63
C GLY A 4 -17.57 -5.95 7.70
N GLY A 5 -18.00 -6.68 6.66
CA GLY A 5 -19.08 -6.26 5.76
C GLY A 5 -18.81 -5.05 4.85
N ARG A 6 -17.72 -4.30 5.04
CA ARG A 6 -17.33 -3.12 4.24
C ARG A 6 -16.62 -3.45 2.91
N ILE A 7 -16.88 -4.63 2.38
CA ILE A 7 -16.25 -5.15 1.16
C ILE A 7 -17.35 -5.73 0.29
N SER A 8 -17.82 -4.95 -0.67
CA SER A 8 -18.50 -5.47 -1.85
C SER A 8 -17.50 -6.36 -2.63
N LYS A 9 -17.53 -7.66 -2.35
CA LYS A 9 -16.95 -8.78 -3.15
C LYS A 9 -15.44 -8.79 -3.49
N ALA A 10 -14.65 -7.74 -3.25
CA ALA A 10 -13.21 -7.74 -3.56
C ALA A 10 -12.36 -8.26 -2.38
N ALA A 11 -11.88 -9.50 -2.51
CA ALA A 11 -10.88 -10.17 -1.66
C ALA A 11 -11.39 -10.84 -0.36
N ALA A 12 -12.25 -11.85 -0.53
CA ALA A 12 -12.16 -13.03 0.32
C ALA A 12 -10.80 -13.73 0.08
N PHE A 13 -9.72 -13.26 0.72
CA PHE A 13 -8.46 -14.01 0.76
C PHE A 13 -8.13 -14.39 2.20
N ALA A 14 -8.95 -15.30 2.72
CA ALA A 14 -8.47 -16.25 3.72
C ALA A 14 -8.02 -17.50 2.93
N GLY A 15 -6.71 -17.73 2.85
CA GLY A 15 -6.13 -19.02 2.46
C GLY A 15 -5.38 -19.07 1.12
N GLY A 16 -4.12 -19.52 1.18
CA GLY A 16 -3.77 -20.72 0.41
C GLY A 16 -2.63 -20.65 -0.59
N LEU A 17 -2.34 -19.53 -1.25
CA LEU A 17 -1.15 -19.45 -2.12
C LEU A 17 -0.01 -18.76 -1.36
N LEU A 18 0.89 -19.59 -0.80
CA LEU A 18 2.12 -19.19 -0.12
C LEU A 18 2.73 -17.96 -0.80
N ASN A 19 2.67 -16.82 -0.10
CA ASN A 19 3.35 -15.58 -0.45
C ASN A 19 2.77 -14.75 -1.63
N ILE A 20 1.51 -14.90 -2.05
CA ILE A 20 0.88 -13.91 -2.96
C ILE A 20 0.41 -12.67 -2.18
N LYS A 21 0.84 -11.48 -2.63
CA LYS A 21 0.53 -10.15 -2.12
C LYS A 21 -0.42 -9.43 -3.08
N PRO A 22 -1.66 -9.10 -2.68
CA PRO A 22 -2.54 -8.26 -3.48
C PRO A 22 -2.12 -6.78 -3.37
N VAL A 23 -2.30 -6.03 -4.45
CA VAL A 23 -2.25 -4.57 -4.45
C VAL A 23 -3.66 -4.06 -4.72
N ILE A 24 -4.14 -3.19 -3.84
CA ILE A 24 -5.50 -2.65 -3.88
C ILE A 24 -5.47 -1.12 -3.92
N SER A 25 -6.56 -0.52 -4.38
CA SER A 25 -6.85 0.91 -4.26
C SER A 25 -8.24 1.12 -3.69
N ILE A 26 -8.56 2.37 -3.37
CA ILE A 26 -9.91 2.80 -3.03
C ILE A 26 -10.40 3.73 -4.14
N ALA A 27 -11.55 3.43 -4.71
CA ALA A 27 -12.24 4.29 -5.67
C ALA A 27 -13.73 4.29 -5.33
N ASP A 28 -14.34 5.47 -5.29
CA ASP A 28 -15.75 5.67 -4.93
C ASP A 28 -16.17 5.02 -3.60
N GLY A 29 -15.24 5.00 -2.63
CA GLY A 29 -15.44 4.39 -1.31
C GLY A 29 -15.32 2.86 -1.31
N GLU A 30 -15.07 2.23 -2.46
CA GLU A 30 -14.94 0.78 -2.60
C GLU A 30 -13.48 0.35 -2.80
N ILE A 31 -13.15 -0.84 -2.30
CA ILE A 31 -11.83 -1.45 -2.50
C ILE A 31 -11.78 -2.10 -3.88
N GLN A 32 -10.81 -1.69 -4.70
CA GLN A 32 -10.55 -2.27 -6.01
C GLN A 32 -9.22 -3.04 -6.02
N LEU A 33 -9.22 -4.24 -6.61
CA LEU A 33 -8.00 -5.02 -6.79
C LEU A 33 -7.24 -4.53 -8.03
N LEU A 34 -6.07 -3.94 -7.84
CA LEU A 34 -5.19 -3.48 -8.92
C LEU A 34 -4.31 -4.61 -9.49
N GLY A 35 -4.07 -5.65 -8.70
CA GLY A 35 -3.32 -6.82 -9.13
C GLY A 35 -2.84 -7.70 -7.98
N LYS A 36 -2.06 -8.73 -8.33
CA LYS A 36 -1.46 -9.69 -7.39
C LYS A 36 -0.02 -9.96 -7.81
N ALA A 37 0.88 -10.06 -6.83
CA ALA A 37 2.28 -10.36 -7.07
C ALA A 37 2.79 -11.38 -6.05
N ARG A 38 3.81 -12.17 -6.39
CA ARG A 38 4.39 -13.15 -5.47
C ARG A 38 5.59 -12.55 -4.73
N GLY A 39 5.52 -12.53 -3.39
CA GLY A 39 6.54 -11.99 -2.50
C GLY A 39 6.43 -10.48 -2.31
N SER A 40 6.95 -10.00 -1.17
CA SER A 40 6.88 -8.57 -0.80
C SER A 40 7.58 -7.67 -1.82
N LYS A 41 8.73 -8.08 -2.36
CA LYS A 41 9.46 -7.30 -3.38
C LYS A 41 8.61 -7.05 -4.63
N MET A 42 7.98 -8.10 -5.19
CA MET A 42 7.14 -7.94 -6.37
C MET A 42 5.83 -7.20 -6.07
N GLY A 43 5.28 -7.35 -4.87
CA GLY A 43 4.13 -6.55 -4.41
C GLY A 43 4.46 -5.07 -4.34
N ASN A 44 5.61 -4.72 -3.78
CA ASN A 44 6.11 -3.35 -3.68
C ASN A 44 6.38 -2.75 -5.07
N ASN A 45 7.00 -3.52 -5.97
CA ASN A 45 7.20 -3.09 -7.36
C ASN A 45 5.87 -2.85 -8.08
N LEU A 46 4.88 -3.73 -7.87
CA LEU A 46 3.55 -3.57 -8.44
C LEU A 46 2.87 -2.30 -7.90
N LEU A 47 2.98 -2.01 -6.60
CA LEU A 47 2.47 -0.77 -6.01
C LEU A 47 3.11 0.47 -6.66
N ALA A 48 4.43 0.50 -6.79
CA ALA A 48 5.16 1.59 -7.45
C ALA A 48 4.71 1.78 -8.92
N GLN A 49 4.55 0.69 -9.67
CA GLN A 49 4.05 0.74 -11.04
C GLN A 49 2.63 1.30 -11.12
N GLN A 50 1.74 0.94 -10.17
CA GLN A 50 0.38 1.47 -10.16
C GLN A 50 0.35 2.98 -9.86
N ILE A 51 1.25 3.47 -9.01
CA ILE A 51 1.43 4.92 -8.77
C ILE A 51 1.85 5.64 -10.05
N GLN A 52 2.82 5.09 -10.80
CA GLN A 52 3.25 5.67 -12.08
C GLN A 52 2.14 5.65 -13.13
N LYS A 53 1.37 4.55 -13.21
CA LYS A 53 0.26 4.41 -14.17
C LYS A 53 -0.82 5.47 -14.03
N VAL A 54 -1.03 6.00 -12.83
CA VAL A 54 -2.01 7.07 -12.57
C VAL A 54 -1.43 8.48 -12.73
N GLY A 55 -0.22 8.63 -13.29
CA GLY A 55 0.44 9.91 -13.52
C GLY A 55 1.49 10.29 -12.47
N GLY A 56 1.71 9.43 -11.47
CA GLY A 56 2.62 9.69 -10.35
C GLY A 56 2.02 10.60 -9.29
N ILE A 57 2.88 11.05 -8.37
CA ILE A 57 2.48 11.81 -7.18
C ILE A 57 2.58 13.32 -7.46
N ASP A 58 1.54 14.05 -7.10
CA ASP A 58 1.52 15.51 -6.98
C ASP A 58 2.09 15.92 -5.61
N PHE A 59 3.36 16.26 -5.60
CA PHE A 59 4.08 16.70 -4.39
C PHE A 59 3.75 18.14 -3.95
N THR A 60 2.90 18.87 -4.69
CA THR A 60 2.36 20.15 -4.20
C THR A 60 1.26 19.93 -3.15
N LYS A 61 0.80 18.69 -2.99
CA LYS A 61 -0.24 18.29 -2.04
C LYS A 61 0.29 17.28 -1.01
N PRO A 62 -0.43 17.07 0.10
CA PRO A 62 0.00 16.11 1.12
C PRO A 62 0.15 14.69 0.58
N VAL A 63 1.24 14.05 0.99
CA VAL A 63 1.54 12.64 0.75
C VAL A 63 1.76 11.97 2.10
N LEU A 64 1.22 10.77 2.28
CA LEU A 64 1.38 10.00 3.51
C LEU A 64 1.64 8.54 3.18
N LEU A 65 2.68 7.97 3.79
CA LEU A 65 2.92 6.55 3.75
C LEU A 65 2.46 5.89 5.05
N GLY A 66 2.03 4.64 4.95
CA GLY A 66 1.52 3.88 6.08
C GLY A 66 2.14 2.49 6.12
N TYR A 67 2.34 1.97 7.33
CA TYR A 67 2.73 0.58 7.53
C TYR A 67 1.90 -0.07 8.64
N THR A 68 1.68 -1.37 8.55
CA THR A 68 1.05 -2.14 9.63
C THR A 68 2.07 -3.04 10.32
N GLY A 69 1.98 -3.17 11.64
CA GLY A 69 2.86 -4.03 12.43
C GLY A 69 3.71 -3.24 13.42
N LEU A 70 4.70 -3.91 14.01
CA LEU A 70 5.54 -3.36 15.08
C LEU A 70 6.79 -2.64 14.58
N SER A 71 7.11 -2.76 13.29
CA SER A 71 8.34 -2.24 12.69
C SER A 71 8.06 -1.64 11.33
N ASP A 72 8.71 -0.52 11.03
CA ASP A 72 8.67 0.19 9.76
C ASP A 72 9.74 -0.29 8.76
N VAL A 73 10.56 -1.30 9.09
CA VAL A 73 11.67 -1.79 8.24
C VAL A 73 11.22 -2.12 6.81
N LEU A 74 10.05 -2.73 6.64
CA LEU A 74 9.50 -3.04 5.32
C LEU A 74 9.11 -1.78 4.54
N LEU A 75 8.62 -0.76 5.25
CA LEU A 75 8.30 0.53 4.66
C LEU A 75 9.58 1.28 4.27
N GLN A 76 10.58 1.34 5.14
CA GLN A 76 11.88 1.98 4.84
C GLN A 76 12.50 1.37 3.59
N LYS A 77 12.51 0.03 3.51
CA LYS A 77 12.97 -0.68 2.32
C LYS A 77 12.15 -0.32 1.07
N TYR A 78 10.83 -0.19 1.18
CA TYR A 78 10.01 0.26 0.05
C TYR A 78 10.37 1.67 -0.39
N ILE A 79 10.53 2.61 0.54
CA ILE A 79 10.90 3.99 0.23
C ILE A 79 12.25 4.03 -0.50
N GLU A 80 13.25 3.29 0.00
CA GLU A 80 14.57 3.16 -0.62
C GLU A 80 14.50 2.53 -2.01
N ASP A 81 13.90 1.35 -2.14
CA ASP A 81 13.76 0.60 -3.40
C ASP A 81 12.93 1.37 -4.45
N SER A 82 12.08 2.30 -4.01
CA SER A 82 11.24 3.15 -4.87
C SER A 82 11.62 4.63 -4.85
N SER A 83 12.87 4.95 -4.50
CA SER A 83 13.39 6.31 -4.40
C SER A 83 13.09 7.21 -5.62
N TYR A 84 13.04 6.62 -6.81
CA TYR A 84 12.67 7.30 -8.06
C TYR A 84 11.23 7.84 -8.11
N LEU A 85 10.35 7.44 -7.19
CA LEU A 85 8.99 7.97 -7.07
C LEU A 85 8.94 9.29 -6.31
N TRP A 86 9.93 9.57 -5.45
CA TRP A 86 9.88 10.66 -4.47
C TRP A 86 10.64 11.88 -4.97
N SER A 87 10.03 13.06 -4.92
CA SER A 87 10.68 14.31 -5.38
C SER A 87 11.45 15.05 -4.29
N ALA A 88 11.31 14.64 -3.03
CA ALA A 88 11.95 15.26 -1.88
C ALA A 88 13.04 14.34 -1.31
N PRO A 89 14.00 14.87 -0.52
CA PRO A 89 14.86 14.04 0.31
C PRO A 89 14.00 13.06 1.12
N LEU A 90 14.48 11.82 1.29
CA LEU A 90 13.78 10.74 1.99
C LEU A 90 13.24 11.20 3.37
N ASP A 91 13.97 12.13 3.99
CA ASP A 91 13.72 12.76 5.29
C ASP A 91 12.42 13.58 5.35
N ALA A 92 11.86 14.00 4.20
CA ALA A 92 10.62 14.77 4.11
C ALA A 92 9.36 13.88 3.95
N VAL A 93 9.55 12.59 3.67
CA VAL A 93 8.45 11.65 3.44
C VAL A 93 7.80 11.29 4.77
N ARG A 94 6.61 11.83 5.04
CA ARG A 94 5.86 11.52 6.26
C ARG A 94 5.31 10.10 6.20
N TYR A 95 5.51 9.35 7.28
CA TYR A 95 4.90 8.03 7.44
C TYR A 95 4.37 7.78 8.85
N MET A 96 3.44 6.84 8.97
CA MET A 96 2.85 6.45 10.25
C MET A 96 2.49 4.97 10.32
N SER A 97 2.35 4.45 11.54
CA SER A 97 1.73 3.15 11.76
C SER A 97 0.21 3.26 11.55
N ILE A 98 -0.34 2.29 10.81
CA ILE A 98 -1.76 2.18 10.54
C ILE A 98 -2.45 1.51 11.74
N GLY A 99 -3.51 2.16 12.24
CA GLY A 99 -4.24 1.74 13.42
C GLY A 99 -4.88 0.35 13.32
N SER A 100 -5.22 -0.21 14.49
CA SER A 100 -5.66 -1.60 14.69
C SER A 100 -6.88 -2.01 13.85
N VAL A 101 -7.83 -1.09 13.59
CA VAL A 101 -9.03 -1.39 12.79
C VAL A 101 -8.66 -1.76 11.36
N ILE A 102 -7.75 -1.03 10.73
CA ILE A 102 -7.26 -1.35 9.38
C ILE A 102 -6.20 -2.46 9.45
N GLY A 103 -5.34 -2.45 10.47
CA GLY A 103 -4.30 -3.46 10.68
C GLY A 103 -4.83 -4.89 10.88
N ALA A 104 -5.92 -5.07 11.64
CA ALA A 104 -6.58 -6.38 11.84
C ALA A 104 -7.10 -6.99 10.53
N HIS A 105 -7.27 -6.13 9.54
CA HIS A 105 -7.81 -6.43 8.25
C HIS A 105 -6.69 -6.69 7.23
N ALA A 106 -5.73 -5.77 7.11
CA ALA A 106 -4.59 -5.86 6.20
C ALA A 106 -3.55 -6.91 6.63
N GLY A 107 -3.46 -7.20 7.95
CA GLY A 107 -2.40 -8.02 8.53
C GLY A 107 -1.07 -7.27 8.63
N PRO A 108 -0.09 -7.81 9.37
CA PRO A 108 1.22 -7.16 9.53
C PRO A 108 2.01 -7.11 8.22
N GLY A 109 2.85 -6.08 8.08
CA GLY A 109 3.74 -5.88 6.94
C GLY A 109 3.08 -5.33 5.67
N ALA A 110 1.82 -4.88 5.74
CA ALA A 110 1.22 -4.09 4.68
C ALA A 110 1.86 -2.69 4.61
N ILE A 111 1.95 -2.17 3.38
CA ILE A 111 2.44 -0.83 3.04
C ILE A 111 1.32 -0.10 2.30
N ALA A 112 1.12 1.17 2.62
CA ALA A 112 0.14 2.04 1.98
C ALA A 112 0.79 3.34 1.54
N VAL A 113 0.29 3.89 0.44
CA VAL A 113 0.64 5.23 -0.05
C VAL A 113 -0.66 5.97 -0.32
N ALA A 114 -0.86 7.10 0.36
CA ALA A 114 -1.97 8.01 0.15
C ALA A 114 -1.41 9.30 -0.47
N PHE A 115 -1.93 9.68 -1.63
CA PHE A 115 -1.40 10.77 -2.43
C PHE A 115 -2.47 11.35 -3.36
N PHE A 116 -2.21 12.55 -3.86
CA PHE A 116 -2.92 13.12 -5.00
C PHE A 116 -2.14 12.80 -6.27
N ARG A 117 -2.83 12.33 -7.31
CA ARG A 117 -2.20 12.13 -8.62
C ARG A 117 -1.96 13.48 -9.32
N LYS A 118 -0.97 13.52 -10.21
CA LYS A 118 -0.79 14.64 -11.16
C LYS A 118 -1.97 14.77 -12.12
#